data_AF-A0A3B3IIT5-F1
#
_entry.id   AF-A0A3B3IIT5-F1
#
_cell.length_a   1.000
_cell.length_b   1.000
_cell.length_c   1.000
_cell.angle_alpha   90.00
_cell.angle_beta   90.00
_cell.angle_gamma   90.00
#
_symmetry.space_group_name_H-M   'P 1'
#
loop_
_entity.id
_entity.type
_entity.pdbx_description
1 polymer ?
#
loop_
_entity_poly.entity_id
_entity_poly.type
_entity_poly.pdbx_seq_one_letter_code
_entity_poly.pdbx_strand_id
1 'polypeptide(L)'
;MEQKMRLSARNTGPSLNDRTGLFHQNIQDRGSIRDQNSEATIKKSPETTCQQREESRRRSRKLTAAQTEGDPMRSMALTDKETCIRMQGKATHATLQQQVFSKTKRLNSLKHTTKTLQQRLDELKTEHERLKQQRSSEAEEDAVTLRRLENSLETPRLKLRLAQSIMASTQKLINHFQDQSLTHEGQLDALETEILKERGKLQKLQIRKRNAQLLKDGCQAEQQQQEQEDQLLLKDLKETEQRLENYIKKLEDVNGKAEKTEKKLQPDEMSIEAQDSSSSSLADEEKTVASAYEEAFRLIKDCTGITDVEDLVECFVSQRDTLNTLESLMMKEKKEELELAEQLTLLEKELEEVKHQGAALLFSEEEHQEERRRQLEALQQRCDVTKRRLDSLEITLSTARNGVECLAQKLQHIELSEQTANEVPPDSPEFILELLTTCTRKLQLLYEQLEGKDLDAIMKEMKKDKNFQDFLERNLSESNVRIQRPGRQTPEQTKDGDVRGVDEDTIASRETLKKKSQLIAESNAKKNPWKKKTTRM
;
A
#
# COMPACT_ATOMS: atom_id res chain seq x y z
N MET A 1 -114.54 5.51 109.40
CA MET A 1 -114.55 4.14 109.94
C MET A 1 -114.48 3.16 108.76
N GLU A 2 -113.67 2.10 108.88
CA GLU A 2 -113.74 0.75 108.27
C GLU A 2 -114.22 0.41 106.81
N GLN A 3 -113.36 -0.35 106.09
CA GLN A 3 -113.58 -1.61 105.30
C GLN A 3 -114.03 -1.72 103.79
N LYS A 4 -113.11 -2.31 102.96
CA LYS A 4 -113.17 -3.50 102.01
C LYS A 4 -113.95 -3.59 100.64
N MET A 5 -113.21 -3.52 99.51
CA MET A 5 -112.87 -4.56 98.45
C MET A 5 -113.85 -5.39 97.52
N ARG A 6 -113.45 -5.60 96.20
CA ARG A 6 -113.81 -6.62 95.11
C ARG A 6 -114.80 -6.24 93.94
N LEU A 7 -114.95 -6.88 92.73
CA LEU A 7 -114.13 -7.64 91.68
C LEU A 7 -114.94 -7.98 90.35
N SER A 8 -114.30 -8.49 89.24
CA SER A 8 -114.80 -9.38 88.10
C SER A 8 -114.84 -8.89 86.60
N ALA A 9 -114.99 -9.79 85.58
CA ALA A 9 -114.82 -9.57 84.07
C ALA A 9 -115.33 -10.72 83.08
N ARG A 10 -115.45 -10.55 81.71
CA ARG A 10 -115.24 -11.59 80.60
C ARG A 10 -115.68 -11.35 79.08
N ASN A 11 -115.03 -12.12 78.15
CA ASN A 11 -115.44 -12.79 76.85
C ASN A 11 -115.46 -12.15 75.40
N THR A 12 -115.82 -12.95 74.35
CA THR A 12 -115.21 -13.00 72.96
C THR A 12 -115.98 -13.76 71.81
N GLY A 13 -115.78 -13.44 70.49
CA GLY A 13 -116.15 -14.22 69.24
C GLY A 13 -116.29 -13.35 67.95
N PRO A 14 -116.63 -13.79 66.68
CA PRO A 14 -116.63 -15.09 65.92
C PRO A 14 -115.98 -15.01 64.45
N SER A 15 -116.33 -15.86 63.45
CA SER A 15 -115.83 -15.88 62.01
C SER A 15 -116.70 -16.76 61.03
N LEU A 16 -116.55 -17.05 59.70
CA LEU A 16 -115.61 -16.77 58.53
C LEU A 16 -116.18 -17.27 57.13
N ASN A 17 -115.64 -16.85 55.94
CA ASN A 17 -115.22 -17.66 54.73
C ASN A 17 -115.52 -17.28 53.22
N ASP A 18 -116.28 -16.24 52.83
CA ASP A 18 -116.43 -15.82 51.39
C ASP A 18 -115.20 -15.06 50.81
N ARG A 19 -114.00 -15.64 50.91
CA ARG A 19 -112.78 -14.87 51.14
C ARG A 19 -111.69 -14.90 50.05
N THR A 20 -111.98 -15.38 48.84
CA THR A 20 -110.95 -15.56 47.79
C THR A 20 -111.20 -14.78 46.49
N GLY A 21 -112.42 -14.71 45.98
CA GLY A 21 -112.70 -14.04 44.69
C GLY A 21 -112.51 -12.52 44.71
N LEU A 22 -113.15 -11.83 45.67
CA LEU A 22 -113.13 -10.35 45.75
C LEU A 22 -111.82 -9.76 46.30
N PHE A 23 -110.85 -10.59 46.69
CA PHE A 23 -109.63 -10.11 47.35
C PHE A 23 -108.62 -9.48 46.37
N HIS A 24 -108.43 -10.01 45.16
CA HIS A 24 -107.39 -9.49 44.26
C HIS A 24 -107.70 -8.09 43.70
N GLN A 25 -108.91 -7.83 43.21
CA GLN A 25 -109.28 -6.50 42.71
C GLN A 25 -109.21 -5.42 43.83
N ASN A 26 -109.68 -5.77 45.05
CA ASN A 26 -109.74 -4.82 46.17
C ASN A 26 -108.36 -4.58 46.82
N ILE A 27 -107.43 -5.52 46.73
CA ILE A 27 -106.05 -5.34 47.21
C ILE A 27 -105.30 -4.29 46.38
N GLN A 28 -105.49 -4.25 45.06
CA GLN A 28 -104.66 -3.42 44.18
C GLN A 28 -104.95 -1.92 44.36
N ASP A 29 -106.22 -1.52 44.39
CA ASP A 29 -106.61 -0.11 44.64
C ASP A 29 -106.38 0.33 46.10
N ARG A 30 -106.50 -0.60 47.07
CA ARG A 30 -106.13 -0.35 48.47
C ARG A 30 -104.62 -0.34 48.72
N GLY A 31 -103.81 -0.85 47.80
CA GLY A 31 -102.36 -0.69 47.77
C GLY A 31 -102.04 0.78 47.50
N SER A 32 -102.30 1.25 46.29
CA SER A 32 -101.98 2.62 45.83
C SER A 32 -102.38 3.73 46.83
N ILE A 33 -103.60 3.69 47.37
CA ILE A 33 -104.09 4.69 48.33
C ILE A 33 -103.41 4.58 49.72
N ARG A 34 -103.02 3.37 50.13
CA ARG A 34 -102.24 3.15 51.36
C ARG A 34 -100.77 3.56 51.18
N ASP A 35 -100.22 3.30 50.01
CA ASP A 35 -98.82 3.58 49.70
C ASP A 35 -98.60 5.09 49.58
N GLN A 36 -99.53 5.84 48.97
CA GLN A 36 -99.49 7.32 48.99
C GLN A 36 -99.65 7.91 50.40
N ASN A 37 -100.56 7.40 51.23
CA ASN A 37 -100.74 7.89 52.60
C ASN A 37 -99.60 7.49 53.56
N SER A 38 -99.01 6.31 53.36
CA SER A 38 -97.82 5.89 54.10
C SER A 38 -96.59 6.67 53.63
N GLU A 39 -96.38 6.92 52.34
CA GLU A 39 -95.37 7.88 51.88
C GLU A 39 -95.55 9.27 52.50
N ALA A 40 -96.78 9.79 52.54
CA ALA A 40 -97.06 11.12 53.11
C ALA A 40 -96.76 11.20 54.63
N THR A 41 -96.87 10.10 55.37
CA THR A 41 -96.51 10.04 56.80
C THR A 41 -95.02 9.71 57.00
N ILE A 42 -94.44 8.87 56.14
CA ILE A 42 -92.99 8.59 56.07
C ILE A 42 -92.19 9.82 55.66
N LYS A 43 -92.77 10.76 54.89
CA LYS A 43 -92.15 12.05 54.54
C LYS A 43 -92.30 13.12 55.65
N LYS A 44 -93.39 13.10 56.42
CA LYS A 44 -93.58 14.01 57.59
C LYS A 44 -92.82 13.59 58.85
N SER A 45 -92.46 12.32 58.99
CA SER A 45 -91.62 11.80 60.09
C SER A 45 -90.19 12.39 60.13
N PRO A 46 -89.40 12.42 59.04
CA PRO A 46 -88.10 13.08 59.01
C PRO A 46 -88.23 14.61 59.15
N GLU A 47 -89.27 15.24 58.63
CA GLU A 47 -89.51 16.69 58.84
C GLU A 47 -89.69 17.03 60.32
N THR A 48 -90.60 16.34 61.01
CA THR A 48 -90.87 16.57 62.44
C THR A 48 -89.69 16.19 63.34
N THR A 49 -88.97 15.10 63.03
CA THR A 49 -87.74 14.75 63.78
C THR A 49 -86.57 15.68 63.46
N CYS A 50 -86.48 16.26 62.26
CA CYS A 50 -85.54 17.34 61.95
C CYS A 50 -85.88 18.62 62.72
N GLN A 51 -87.14 19.03 62.77
CA GLN A 51 -87.60 20.17 63.59
C GLN A 51 -87.25 19.95 65.07
N GLN A 52 -87.51 18.77 65.63
CA GLN A 52 -87.11 18.43 67.01
C GLN A 52 -85.59 18.41 67.21
N ARG A 53 -84.80 17.96 66.22
CA ARG A 53 -83.33 18.03 66.24
C ARG A 53 -82.79 19.46 66.10
N GLU A 54 -83.49 20.35 65.41
CA GLU A 54 -83.15 21.77 65.36
C GLU A 54 -83.57 22.51 66.62
N GLU A 55 -84.73 22.22 67.20
CA GLU A 55 -85.11 22.71 68.51
C GLU A 55 -84.17 22.22 69.60
N SER A 56 -83.80 20.94 69.60
CA SER A 56 -82.82 20.41 70.55
C SER A 56 -81.46 21.10 70.37
N ARG A 57 -80.97 21.28 69.13
CA ARG A 57 -79.76 22.08 68.86
C ARG A 57 -79.90 23.56 69.25
N ARG A 58 -81.08 24.18 69.10
CA ARG A 58 -81.35 25.56 69.57
C ARG A 58 -81.39 25.64 71.10
N ARG A 59 -81.98 24.65 71.79
CA ARG A 59 -82.02 24.54 73.26
C ARG A 59 -80.62 24.30 73.83
N SER A 60 -79.83 23.39 73.23
CA SER A 60 -78.41 23.21 73.57
C SER A 60 -77.60 24.48 73.34
N ARG A 61 -77.76 25.17 72.20
CA ARG A 61 -77.10 26.47 71.95
C ARG A 61 -77.49 27.54 72.96
N LYS A 62 -78.77 27.61 73.37
CA LYS A 62 -79.24 28.52 74.43
C LYS A 62 -78.69 28.15 75.81
N LEU A 63 -78.57 26.86 76.13
CA LEU A 63 -77.95 26.39 77.38
C LEU A 63 -76.45 26.72 77.43
N THR A 64 -75.71 26.45 76.34
CA THR A 64 -74.29 26.83 76.28
C THR A 64 -74.10 28.35 76.33
N ALA A 65 -74.97 29.13 75.67
CA ALA A 65 -74.95 30.60 75.75
C ALA A 65 -75.18 31.08 77.20
N ALA A 66 -76.24 30.60 77.86
CA ALA A 66 -76.56 30.95 79.24
C ALA A 66 -75.47 30.53 80.24
N GLN A 67 -74.75 29.42 79.99
CA GLN A 67 -73.57 29.04 80.76
C GLN A 67 -72.41 30.01 80.52
N THR A 68 -72.09 30.34 79.27
CA THR A 68 -71.02 31.30 78.93
C THR A 68 -71.32 32.74 79.36
N GLU A 69 -72.58 33.12 79.56
CA GLU A 69 -72.99 34.43 80.10
C GLU A 69 -73.02 34.44 81.63
N GLY A 70 -73.41 33.32 82.28
CA GLY A 70 -73.51 33.21 83.73
C GLY A 70 -72.18 33.05 84.47
N ASP A 71 -71.26 32.25 83.94
CA ASP A 71 -69.98 31.93 84.61
C ASP A 71 -68.99 33.11 84.72
N PRO A 72 -68.75 33.99 83.72
CA PRO A 72 -67.84 35.13 83.89
C PRO A 72 -68.36 36.12 84.94
N MET A 73 -69.68 36.33 85.02
CA MET A 73 -70.26 37.29 85.95
C MET A 73 -70.31 36.78 87.39
N ARG A 74 -70.49 35.46 87.60
CA ARG A 74 -70.37 34.84 88.94
C ARG A 74 -68.92 34.70 89.41
N SER A 75 -67.96 34.52 88.51
CA SER A 75 -66.55 34.40 88.88
C SER A 75 -65.88 35.75 89.16
N MET A 76 -66.20 36.83 88.42
CA MET A 76 -65.64 38.17 88.69
C MET A 76 -66.08 38.77 90.03
N ALA A 77 -67.24 38.40 90.57
CA ALA A 77 -67.82 39.03 91.76
C ALA A 77 -67.19 38.57 93.10
N LEU A 78 -66.33 37.55 93.09
CA LEU A 78 -65.82 36.89 94.31
C LEU A 78 -64.30 36.58 94.23
N THR A 79 -63.54 37.37 93.48
CA THR A 79 -62.10 37.14 93.25
C THR A 79 -61.23 38.32 93.70
N ASP A 80 -60.46 38.13 94.77
CA ASP A 80 -59.41 39.06 95.20
C ASP A 80 -58.39 39.32 94.11
N LYS A 81 -57.74 40.50 94.12
CA LYS A 81 -56.71 40.90 93.14
C LYS A 81 -55.62 39.82 92.96
N GLU A 82 -55.20 39.17 94.04
CA GLU A 82 -54.24 38.06 93.96
C GLU A 82 -54.75 36.86 93.16
N THR A 83 -56.03 36.51 93.27
CA THR A 83 -56.60 35.38 92.52
C THR A 83 -56.65 35.70 91.02
N CYS A 84 -56.96 36.95 90.66
CA CYS A 84 -56.88 37.44 89.29
C CYS A 84 -55.44 37.35 88.76
N ILE A 85 -54.44 37.84 89.51
CA ILE A 85 -53.01 37.74 89.14
C ILE A 85 -52.56 36.27 89.05
N ARG A 86 -52.98 35.39 89.97
CA ARG A 86 -52.69 33.94 89.92
C ARG A 86 -53.33 33.27 88.71
N MET A 87 -54.54 33.67 88.30
CA MET A 87 -55.21 33.12 87.10
C MET A 87 -54.57 33.64 85.82
N GLN A 88 -54.21 34.92 85.75
CA GLN A 88 -53.48 35.51 84.62
C GLN A 88 -52.07 34.88 84.49
N GLY A 89 -51.38 34.66 85.60
CA GLY A 89 -50.10 33.94 85.65
C GLY A 89 -50.20 32.47 85.25
N LYS A 90 -51.29 31.77 85.62
CA LYS A 90 -51.57 30.40 85.13
C LYS A 90 -51.85 30.40 83.63
N ALA A 91 -52.59 31.38 83.11
CA ALA A 91 -52.90 31.48 81.69
C ALA A 91 -51.64 31.79 80.84
N THR A 92 -50.78 32.72 81.28
CA THR A 92 -49.51 32.99 80.60
C THR A 92 -48.52 31.83 80.73
N HIS A 93 -48.50 31.13 81.87
CA HIS A 93 -47.71 29.89 81.99
C HIS A 93 -48.21 28.80 81.05
N ALA A 94 -49.53 28.61 80.89
CA ALA A 94 -50.10 27.63 79.96
C ALA A 94 -49.81 27.96 78.49
N THR A 95 -49.88 29.23 78.07
CA THR A 95 -49.50 29.61 76.70
C THR A 95 -48.00 29.48 76.46
N LEU A 96 -47.15 29.77 77.46
CA LEU A 96 -45.71 29.50 77.38
C LEU A 96 -45.41 28.00 77.30
N GLN A 97 -46.09 27.15 78.09
CA GLN A 97 -45.99 25.69 77.95
C GLN A 97 -46.39 25.24 76.54
N GLN A 98 -47.51 25.72 75.99
CA GLN A 98 -47.95 25.40 74.62
C GLN A 98 -46.93 25.85 73.56
N GLN A 99 -46.28 27.01 73.74
CA GLN A 99 -45.18 27.45 72.89
C GLN A 99 -43.93 26.56 73.02
N VAL A 100 -43.59 26.11 74.23
CA VAL A 100 -42.48 25.16 74.46
C VAL A 100 -42.79 23.81 73.82
N PHE A 101 -44.00 23.27 73.98
CA PHE A 101 -44.41 22.02 73.33
C PHE A 101 -44.42 22.12 71.80
N SER A 102 -44.92 23.22 71.22
CA SER A 102 -44.91 23.39 69.76
C SER A 102 -43.49 23.57 69.19
N LYS A 103 -42.63 24.35 69.85
CA LYS A 103 -41.19 24.45 69.51
C LYS A 103 -40.46 23.11 69.66
N THR A 104 -40.76 22.35 70.72
CA THR A 104 -40.19 21.01 70.94
C THR A 104 -40.66 20.02 69.88
N LYS A 105 -41.94 20.04 69.49
CA LYS A 105 -42.46 19.21 68.38
C LYS A 105 -41.77 19.56 67.06
N ARG A 106 -41.58 20.85 66.74
CA ARG A 106 -40.84 21.31 65.55
C ARG A 106 -39.36 20.92 65.59
N LEU A 107 -38.72 21.00 66.75
CA LEU A 107 -37.34 20.56 66.94
C LEU A 107 -37.20 19.04 66.75
N ASN A 108 -38.16 18.26 67.25
CA ASN A 108 -38.17 16.80 67.11
C ASN A 108 -38.47 16.36 65.67
N SER A 109 -39.36 17.05 64.94
CA SER A 109 -39.54 16.78 63.50
C SER A 109 -38.29 17.13 62.69
N LEU A 110 -37.62 18.26 62.99
CA LEU A 110 -36.35 18.62 62.34
C LEU A 110 -35.25 17.60 62.65
N LYS A 111 -35.11 17.16 63.91
CA LYS A 111 -34.19 16.09 64.30
C LYS A 111 -34.48 14.77 63.58
N HIS A 112 -35.75 14.43 63.33
CA HIS A 112 -36.11 13.27 62.52
C HIS A 112 -35.66 13.46 61.06
N THR A 113 -36.01 14.58 60.42
CA THR A 113 -35.61 14.82 59.01
C THR A 113 -34.10 14.84 58.83
N THR A 114 -33.34 15.44 59.76
CA THR A 114 -31.88 15.41 59.74
C THR A 114 -31.34 13.99 59.87
N LYS A 115 -31.90 13.16 60.78
CA LYS A 115 -31.50 11.76 60.90
C LYS A 115 -31.80 10.95 59.63
N THR A 116 -32.98 11.11 59.04
CA THR A 116 -33.34 10.41 57.79
C THR A 116 -32.45 10.83 56.62
N LEU A 117 -32.14 12.12 56.49
CA LEU A 117 -31.20 12.61 55.49
C LEU A 117 -29.78 12.10 55.72
N GLN A 118 -29.33 12.02 56.98
CA GLN A 118 -28.00 11.48 57.31
C GLN A 118 -27.91 9.97 57.05
N GLN A 119 -28.95 9.20 57.40
CA GLN A 119 -29.05 7.78 57.04
C GLN A 119 -28.99 7.59 55.52
N ARG A 120 -29.76 8.37 54.74
CA ARG A 120 -29.71 8.29 53.27
C ARG A 120 -28.37 8.72 52.67
N LEU A 121 -27.67 9.66 53.32
CA LEU A 121 -26.33 10.10 52.92
C LEU A 121 -25.28 9.03 53.21
N ASP A 122 -25.39 8.31 54.33
CA ASP A 122 -24.50 7.21 54.68
C ASP A 122 -24.79 5.94 53.84
N GLU A 123 -26.06 5.66 53.50
CA GLU A 123 -26.44 4.69 52.46
C GLU A 123 -25.74 5.01 51.12
N LEU A 124 -25.90 6.24 50.60
CA LEU A 124 -25.28 6.67 49.35
C LEU A 124 -23.73 6.59 49.36
N LYS A 125 -23.07 6.82 50.50
CA LYS A 125 -21.62 6.58 50.64
C LYS A 125 -21.27 5.10 50.46
N THR A 126 -22.03 4.20 51.09
CA THR A 126 -21.80 2.75 50.97
C THR A 126 -22.09 2.22 49.57
N GLU A 127 -23.12 2.74 48.90
CA GLU A 127 -23.35 2.48 47.48
C GLU A 127 -22.19 2.99 46.59
N HIS A 128 -21.68 4.20 46.85
CA HIS A 128 -20.58 4.79 46.09
C HIS A 128 -19.26 4.04 46.26
N GLU A 129 -18.85 3.70 47.49
CA GLU A 129 -17.63 2.91 47.72
C GLU A 129 -17.76 1.48 47.15
N ARG A 130 -18.96 0.87 47.17
CA ARG A 130 -19.21 -0.41 46.48
C ARG A 130 -19.01 -0.28 44.96
N LEU A 131 -19.62 0.73 44.33
CA LEU A 131 -19.48 0.97 42.88
C LEU A 131 -18.03 1.30 42.49
N LYS A 132 -17.29 1.99 43.35
CA LYS A 132 -15.87 2.30 43.19
C LYS A 132 -14.99 1.04 43.27
N GLN A 133 -15.26 0.15 44.22
CA GLN A 133 -14.59 -1.16 44.33
C GLN A 133 -14.89 -2.07 43.14
N GLN A 134 -16.14 -2.09 42.66
CA GLN A 134 -16.52 -2.81 41.44
C GLN A 134 -15.77 -2.27 40.23
N ARG A 135 -15.79 -0.94 40.01
CA ARG A 135 -15.04 -0.29 38.92
C ARG A 135 -13.54 -0.56 38.95
N SER A 136 -12.90 -0.67 40.12
CA SER A 136 -11.49 -1.07 40.19
C SER A 136 -11.28 -2.54 39.82
N SER A 137 -12.16 -3.46 40.23
CA SER A 137 -12.08 -4.87 39.84
C SER A 137 -12.29 -5.05 38.34
N GLU A 138 -13.32 -4.39 37.79
CA GLU A 138 -13.64 -4.37 36.35
C GLU A 138 -12.47 -3.81 35.55
N ALA A 139 -11.86 -2.69 35.97
CA ALA A 139 -10.69 -2.11 35.30
C ALA A 139 -9.42 -2.99 35.42
N GLU A 140 -9.23 -3.72 36.51
CA GLU A 140 -8.12 -4.68 36.65
C GLU A 140 -8.34 -5.92 35.77
N GLU A 141 -9.56 -6.45 35.69
CA GLU A 141 -9.94 -7.54 34.78
C GLU A 141 -9.81 -7.13 33.31
N ASP A 142 -10.27 -5.93 32.93
CA ASP A 142 -10.06 -5.35 31.60
C ASP A 142 -8.56 -5.18 31.30
N ALA A 143 -7.76 -4.65 32.24
CA ALA A 143 -6.32 -4.54 32.07
C ALA A 143 -5.61 -5.91 31.95
N VAL A 144 -6.16 -6.99 32.52
CA VAL A 144 -5.63 -8.35 32.38
C VAL A 144 -6.09 -8.99 31.06
N THR A 145 -7.33 -8.78 30.63
CA THR A 145 -7.84 -9.30 29.35
C THR A 145 -7.19 -8.58 28.16
N LEU A 146 -7.00 -7.26 28.21
CA LEU A 146 -6.23 -6.49 27.23
C LEU A 146 -4.81 -7.06 27.09
N ARG A 147 -4.05 -7.20 28.18
CA ARG A 147 -2.70 -7.80 28.14
C ARG A 147 -2.71 -9.25 27.63
N ARG A 148 -3.75 -10.04 27.89
CA ARG A 148 -3.90 -11.38 27.28
C ARG A 148 -4.14 -11.29 25.77
N LEU A 149 -4.98 -10.37 25.31
CA LEU A 149 -5.28 -10.17 23.88
C LEU A 149 -4.07 -9.63 23.12
N GLU A 150 -3.32 -8.69 23.70
CA GLU A 150 -2.06 -8.17 23.16
C GLU A 150 -1.02 -9.28 22.97
N ASN A 151 -0.75 -10.09 24.00
CA ASN A 151 0.16 -11.24 23.90
C ASN A 151 -0.33 -12.28 22.86
N SER A 152 -1.65 -12.51 22.80
CA SER A 152 -2.31 -13.41 21.83
C SER A 152 -2.24 -12.88 20.39
N LEU A 153 -2.07 -11.57 20.20
CA LEU A 153 -1.92 -10.91 18.89
C LEU A 153 -0.46 -10.71 18.48
N GLU A 154 0.45 -10.46 19.43
CA GLU A 154 1.89 -10.37 19.17
C GLU A 154 2.48 -11.74 18.82
N THR A 155 2.09 -12.81 19.52
CA THR A 155 2.56 -14.18 19.24
C THR A 155 2.40 -14.58 17.74
N PRO A 156 1.22 -14.46 17.10
CA PRO A 156 1.07 -14.73 15.67
C PRO A 156 1.75 -13.68 14.77
N ARG A 157 1.85 -12.40 15.18
CA ARG A 157 2.62 -11.39 14.43
C ARG A 157 4.11 -11.73 14.36
N LEU A 158 4.70 -12.22 15.45
CA LEU A 158 6.09 -12.70 15.49
C LEU A 158 6.26 -13.97 14.65
N LYS A 159 5.33 -14.93 14.74
CA LYS A 159 5.32 -16.12 13.86
C LYS A 159 5.20 -15.76 12.38
N LEU A 160 4.39 -14.76 12.02
CA LEU A 160 4.26 -14.27 10.64
C LEU A 160 5.57 -13.64 10.14
N ARG A 161 6.21 -12.78 10.94
CA ARG A 161 7.53 -12.19 10.61
C ARG A 161 8.61 -13.28 10.44
N LEU A 162 8.62 -14.30 11.29
CA LEU A 162 9.52 -15.45 11.15
C LEU A 162 9.23 -16.24 9.88
N ALA A 163 7.97 -16.55 9.58
CA ALA A 163 7.57 -17.22 8.34
C ALA A 163 7.96 -16.39 7.09
N GLN A 164 7.78 -15.07 7.11
CA GLN A 164 8.22 -14.17 6.04
C GLN A 164 9.75 -14.17 5.86
N SER A 165 10.50 -14.16 6.96
CA SER A 165 11.97 -14.27 6.92
C SER A 165 12.43 -15.62 6.36
N ILE A 166 11.78 -16.72 6.76
CA ILE A 166 12.04 -18.07 6.24
C ILE A 166 11.72 -18.12 4.74
N MET A 167 10.54 -17.66 4.31
CA MET A 167 10.17 -17.61 2.88
C MET A 167 11.16 -16.77 2.06
N ALA A 168 11.62 -15.64 2.58
CA ALA A 168 12.64 -14.82 1.93
C ALA A 168 14.01 -15.53 1.84
N SER A 169 14.37 -16.35 2.83
CA SER A 169 15.61 -17.16 2.78
C SER A 169 15.50 -18.37 1.84
N THR A 170 14.34 -19.05 1.80
CA THR A 170 14.10 -20.15 0.87
C THR A 170 14.00 -19.65 -0.56
N GLN A 171 13.40 -18.47 -0.79
CA GLN A 171 13.38 -17.88 -2.14
C GLN A 171 14.79 -17.53 -2.62
N LYS A 172 15.64 -16.94 -1.77
CA LYS A 172 17.05 -16.70 -2.11
C LYS A 172 17.80 -18.00 -2.43
N LEU A 173 17.51 -19.08 -1.70
CA LEU A 173 18.10 -20.39 -1.94
C LEU A 173 17.59 -21.03 -3.26
N ILE A 174 16.31 -20.87 -3.58
CA ILE A 174 15.73 -21.31 -4.87
C ILE A 174 16.37 -20.54 -6.03
N ASN A 175 16.45 -19.21 -5.95
CA ASN A 175 17.11 -18.38 -6.97
C ASN A 175 18.57 -18.81 -7.15
N HIS A 176 19.33 -18.99 -6.07
CA HIS A 176 20.71 -19.48 -6.12
C HIS A 176 20.83 -20.86 -6.80
N PHE A 177 19.90 -21.79 -6.54
CA PHE A 177 19.90 -23.08 -7.24
C PHE A 177 19.50 -22.96 -8.72
N GLN A 178 18.64 -22.00 -9.10
CA GLN A 178 18.32 -21.71 -10.50
C GLN A 178 19.54 -21.10 -11.23
N ASP A 179 20.20 -20.12 -10.61
CA ASP A 179 21.44 -19.52 -11.11
C ASP A 179 22.53 -20.60 -11.28
N GLN A 180 22.71 -21.47 -10.27
CA GLN A 180 23.63 -22.61 -10.35
C GLN A 180 23.28 -23.55 -11.50
N SER A 181 22.00 -23.93 -11.65
CA SER A 181 21.54 -24.81 -12.73
C SER A 181 21.92 -24.24 -14.11
N LEU A 182 21.65 -22.96 -14.36
CA LEU A 182 22.00 -22.28 -15.60
C LEU A 182 23.51 -22.23 -15.84
N THR A 183 24.31 -21.98 -14.79
CA THR A 183 25.78 -22.01 -14.93
C THR A 183 26.34 -23.41 -15.17
N HIS A 184 25.71 -24.46 -14.63
CA HIS A 184 26.13 -25.84 -14.84
C HIS A 184 25.71 -26.36 -16.21
N GLU A 185 24.54 -25.97 -16.73
CA GLU A 185 24.09 -26.25 -18.08
C GLU A 185 25.08 -25.67 -19.11
N GLY A 186 25.41 -24.37 -19.01
CA GLY A 186 26.42 -23.74 -19.86
C GLY A 186 27.85 -24.30 -19.71
N GLN A 187 28.20 -24.87 -18.54
CA GLN A 187 29.46 -25.59 -18.35
C GLN A 187 29.46 -26.96 -19.04
N LEU A 188 28.33 -27.67 -18.99
CA LEU A 188 28.16 -28.96 -19.68
C LEU A 188 28.20 -28.75 -21.19
N ASP A 189 27.46 -27.78 -21.74
CA ASP A 189 27.50 -27.41 -23.16
C ASP A 189 28.94 -27.12 -23.62
N ALA A 190 29.67 -26.30 -22.86
CA ALA A 190 31.06 -25.97 -23.18
C ALA A 190 31.94 -27.23 -23.27
N LEU A 191 31.85 -28.13 -22.28
CA LEU A 191 32.57 -29.40 -22.23
C LEU A 191 32.13 -30.36 -23.35
N GLU A 192 30.84 -30.42 -23.70
CA GLU A 192 30.36 -31.22 -24.83
C GLU A 192 30.92 -30.68 -26.16
N THR A 193 30.96 -29.35 -26.36
CA THR A 193 31.60 -28.81 -27.57
C THR A 193 33.11 -29.13 -27.61
N GLU A 194 33.79 -29.19 -26.47
CA GLU A 194 35.21 -29.58 -26.39
C GLU A 194 35.41 -31.06 -26.70
N ILE A 195 34.59 -31.94 -26.12
CA ILE A 195 34.58 -33.39 -26.42
C ILE A 195 34.30 -33.64 -27.90
N LEU A 196 33.39 -32.89 -28.52
CA LEU A 196 33.13 -32.98 -29.96
C LEU A 196 34.32 -32.48 -30.80
N LYS A 197 34.97 -31.38 -30.41
CA LYS A 197 36.21 -30.88 -31.05
C LYS A 197 37.34 -31.92 -30.96
N GLU A 198 37.55 -32.54 -29.80
CA GLU A 198 38.57 -33.59 -29.61
C GLU A 198 38.24 -34.88 -30.37
N ARG A 199 36.98 -35.32 -30.40
CA ARG A 199 36.54 -36.43 -31.26
C ARG A 199 36.83 -36.14 -32.74
N GLY A 200 36.57 -34.93 -33.20
CA GLY A 200 36.91 -34.49 -34.56
C GLY A 200 38.42 -34.44 -34.85
N LYS A 201 39.24 -33.98 -33.89
CA LYS A 201 40.71 -34.03 -33.98
C LYS A 201 41.20 -35.49 -34.05
N LEU A 202 40.66 -36.38 -33.21
CA LEU A 202 41.00 -37.80 -33.20
C LEU A 202 40.65 -38.50 -34.51
N GLN A 203 39.46 -38.23 -35.08
CA GLN A 203 39.09 -38.75 -36.41
C GLN A 203 40.05 -38.28 -37.51
N LYS A 204 40.39 -36.99 -37.55
CA LYS A 204 41.39 -36.45 -38.50
C LYS A 204 42.77 -37.12 -38.33
N LEU A 205 43.20 -37.39 -37.10
CA LEU A 205 44.44 -38.09 -36.80
C LEU A 205 44.40 -39.58 -37.19
N GLN A 206 43.26 -40.25 -37.01
CA GLN A 206 43.05 -41.62 -37.49
C GLN A 206 43.07 -41.72 -39.02
N ILE A 207 42.48 -40.76 -39.74
CA ILE A 207 42.58 -40.66 -41.20
C ILE A 207 44.04 -40.45 -41.61
N ARG A 208 44.74 -39.49 -40.99
CA ARG A 208 46.18 -39.28 -41.24
C ARG A 208 47.02 -40.53 -40.97
N LYS A 209 46.70 -41.32 -39.93
CA LYS A 209 47.35 -42.61 -39.66
C LYS A 209 47.07 -43.65 -40.77
N ARG A 210 45.83 -43.78 -41.25
CA ARG A 210 45.51 -44.68 -42.38
C ARG A 210 46.25 -44.26 -43.64
N ASN A 211 46.26 -42.98 -43.98
CA ASN A 211 46.96 -42.49 -45.17
C ASN A 211 48.48 -42.70 -45.05
N ALA A 212 49.08 -42.48 -43.88
CA ALA A 212 50.50 -42.78 -43.64
C ALA A 212 50.82 -44.28 -43.72
N GLN A 213 49.89 -45.15 -43.31
CA GLN A 213 50.03 -46.59 -43.47
C GLN A 213 49.95 -46.99 -44.95
N LEU A 214 48.95 -46.50 -45.70
CA LEU A 214 48.80 -46.76 -47.14
C LEU A 214 50.01 -46.27 -47.95
N LEU A 215 50.56 -45.09 -47.62
CA LEU A 215 51.78 -44.58 -48.24
C LEU A 215 52.99 -45.47 -47.94
N LYS A 216 53.14 -45.94 -46.69
CA LYS A 216 54.21 -46.88 -46.33
C LYS A 216 54.06 -48.21 -47.08
N ASP A 217 52.86 -48.77 -47.10
CA ASP A 217 52.59 -50.06 -47.74
C ASP A 217 52.80 -49.97 -49.26
N GLY A 218 52.47 -48.81 -49.87
CA GLY A 218 52.80 -48.47 -51.25
C GLY A 218 54.31 -48.43 -51.51
N CYS A 219 55.07 -47.65 -50.73
CA CYS A 219 56.54 -47.62 -50.87
C CYS A 219 57.20 -49.00 -50.65
N GLN A 220 56.62 -49.85 -49.78
CA GLN A 220 57.11 -51.22 -49.60
C GLN A 220 56.77 -52.14 -50.79
N ALA A 221 55.66 -51.90 -51.49
CA ALA A 221 55.33 -52.62 -52.73
C ALA A 221 56.20 -52.16 -53.91
N GLU A 222 56.42 -50.85 -54.06
CA GLU A 222 57.33 -50.26 -55.05
C GLU A 222 58.76 -50.79 -54.87
N GLN A 223 59.28 -50.81 -53.64
CA GLN A 223 60.58 -51.39 -53.33
C GLN A 223 60.64 -52.89 -53.69
N GLN A 224 59.59 -53.67 -53.39
CA GLN A 224 59.55 -55.10 -53.73
C GLN A 224 59.44 -55.36 -55.24
N GLN A 225 58.84 -54.44 -56.01
CA GLN A 225 58.84 -54.51 -57.47
C GLN A 225 60.24 -54.22 -58.01
N GLN A 226 60.90 -53.15 -57.55
CA GLN A 226 62.27 -52.82 -57.96
C GLN A 226 63.27 -53.94 -57.59
N GLU A 227 63.17 -54.51 -56.39
CA GLU A 227 63.98 -55.67 -55.98
C GLU A 227 63.74 -56.93 -56.84
N GLN A 228 62.56 -57.07 -57.47
CA GLN A 228 62.27 -58.15 -58.42
C GLN A 228 62.80 -57.84 -59.83
N GLU A 229 62.69 -56.59 -60.28
CA GLU A 229 63.25 -56.12 -61.56
C GLU A 229 64.78 -56.23 -61.56
N ASP A 230 65.46 -55.76 -60.51
CA ASP A 230 66.91 -55.95 -60.32
C ASP A 230 67.30 -57.44 -60.34
N GLN A 231 66.48 -58.33 -59.75
CA GLN A 231 66.68 -59.78 -59.79
C GLN A 231 66.43 -60.40 -61.16
N LEU A 232 65.62 -59.79 -62.03
CA LEU A 232 65.44 -60.21 -63.42
C LEU A 232 66.62 -59.72 -64.27
N LEU A 233 66.99 -58.44 -64.17
CA LEU A 233 68.18 -57.88 -64.81
C LEU A 233 69.46 -58.64 -64.44
N LEU A 234 69.62 -59.04 -63.18
CA LEU A 234 70.75 -59.88 -62.73
C LEU A 234 70.70 -61.34 -63.23
N LYS A 235 69.56 -61.84 -63.70
CA LYS A 235 69.47 -63.13 -64.40
C LYS A 235 69.78 -62.95 -65.88
N ASP A 236 69.19 -61.95 -66.53
CA ASP A 236 69.42 -61.63 -67.93
C ASP A 236 70.90 -61.32 -68.19
N LEU A 237 71.55 -60.55 -67.30
CA LEU A 237 73.00 -60.31 -67.35
C LEU A 237 73.78 -61.63 -67.31
N LYS A 238 73.48 -62.53 -66.36
CA LYS A 238 74.13 -63.85 -66.25
C LYS A 238 73.86 -64.74 -67.47
N GLU A 239 72.67 -64.65 -68.07
CA GLU A 239 72.38 -65.36 -69.31
C GLU A 239 73.15 -64.77 -70.49
N THR A 240 73.27 -63.44 -70.60
CA THR A 240 74.11 -62.81 -71.64
C THR A 240 75.58 -63.13 -71.45
N GLU A 241 76.08 -63.19 -70.21
CA GLU A 241 77.43 -63.59 -69.85
C GLU A 241 77.69 -65.07 -70.20
N GLN A 242 76.77 -65.98 -69.87
CA GLN A 242 76.86 -67.39 -70.30
C GLN A 242 76.77 -67.55 -71.82
N ARG A 243 75.93 -66.77 -72.51
CA ARG A 243 75.87 -66.76 -73.99
C ARG A 243 77.19 -66.27 -74.55
N LEU A 244 77.77 -65.20 -73.98
CA LEU A 244 79.08 -64.65 -74.37
C LEU A 244 80.20 -65.66 -74.15
N GLU A 245 80.30 -66.30 -72.98
CA GLU A 245 81.26 -67.39 -72.72
C GLU A 245 81.12 -68.51 -73.76
N ASN A 246 79.90 -68.89 -74.12
CA ASN A 246 79.66 -69.94 -75.11
C ASN A 246 80.01 -69.50 -76.55
N TYR A 247 80.03 -68.19 -76.85
CA TYR A 247 80.60 -67.66 -78.09
C TYR A 247 82.13 -67.58 -78.03
N ILE A 248 82.71 -67.17 -76.89
CA ILE A 248 84.16 -67.13 -76.66
C ILE A 248 84.74 -68.54 -76.79
N LYS A 249 84.18 -69.55 -76.10
CA LYS A 249 84.60 -70.94 -76.20
C LYS A 249 84.53 -71.47 -77.64
N LYS A 250 83.50 -71.09 -78.41
CA LYS A 250 83.40 -71.42 -79.86
C LYS A 250 84.46 -70.71 -80.69
N LEU A 251 84.79 -69.46 -80.39
CA LEU A 251 85.87 -68.71 -81.03
C LEU A 251 87.25 -69.27 -80.67
N GLU A 252 87.48 -69.71 -79.43
CA GLU A 252 88.68 -70.43 -78.99
C GLU A 252 88.78 -71.79 -79.68
N ASP A 253 87.66 -72.52 -79.80
CA ASP A 253 87.57 -73.77 -80.55
C ASP A 253 87.86 -73.59 -82.04
N VAL A 254 87.40 -72.49 -82.64
CA VAL A 254 87.67 -72.14 -84.04
C VAL A 254 89.11 -71.65 -84.20
N ASN A 255 89.63 -70.86 -83.26
CA ASN A 255 91.00 -70.36 -83.27
C ASN A 255 92.01 -71.50 -83.09
N GLY A 256 91.78 -72.44 -82.16
CA GLY A 256 92.61 -73.65 -81.99
C GLY A 256 92.49 -74.67 -83.14
N LYS A 257 91.61 -74.42 -84.12
CA LYS A 257 91.53 -75.10 -85.42
C LYS A 257 92.19 -74.25 -86.53
N ALA A 258 91.98 -72.93 -86.53
CA ALA A 258 92.61 -71.97 -87.44
C ALA A 258 94.13 -71.90 -87.24
N GLU A 259 94.64 -71.92 -86.01
CA GLU A 259 96.06 -72.03 -85.66
C GLU A 259 96.72 -73.31 -86.24
N LYS A 260 95.90 -74.31 -86.64
CA LYS A 260 96.34 -75.52 -87.36
C LYS A 260 96.11 -75.48 -88.88
N THR A 261 95.41 -74.46 -89.41
CA THR A 261 95.13 -74.30 -90.86
C THR A 261 95.48 -72.93 -91.45
N GLU A 262 95.94 -71.96 -90.66
CA GLU A 262 96.24 -70.59 -91.09
C GLU A 262 97.67 -70.44 -91.61
N LYS A 263 97.92 -71.16 -92.71
CA LYS A 263 98.96 -70.77 -93.68
C LYS A 263 98.37 -70.79 -95.09
N LYS A 264 97.55 -69.77 -95.41
CA LYS A 264 97.47 -69.09 -96.73
C LYS A 264 96.28 -68.12 -96.85
N LEU A 265 96.50 -67.10 -97.70
CA LEU A 265 95.51 -66.31 -98.46
C LEU A 265 94.69 -65.21 -97.74
N GLN A 266 95.28 -64.00 -97.70
CA GLN A 266 94.64 -62.79 -98.25
C GLN A 266 94.78 -62.81 -99.80
N PRO A 267 94.19 -61.89 -100.59
CA PRO A 267 93.21 -60.81 -100.29
C PRO A 267 91.86 -61.13 -101.03
N ASP A 268 90.95 -60.26 -101.49
CA ASP A 268 91.06 -58.86 -101.93
C ASP A 268 89.72 -58.09 -102.03
N GLU A 269 89.84 -56.82 -102.42
CA GLU A 269 88.79 -55.79 -102.58
C GLU A 269 87.59 -56.15 -103.49
N MET A 270 86.46 -55.45 -103.31
CA MET A 270 86.00 -54.50 -104.34
C MET A 270 85.04 -53.43 -103.81
N SER A 271 85.14 -52.24 -104.39
CA SER A 271 84.23 -51.09 -104.22
C SER A 271 83.05 -51.16 -105.21
N ILE A 272 82.00 -50.39 -104.96
CA ILE A 272 81.24 -49.64 -105.99
C ILE A 272 80.59 -48.42 -105.33
N GLU A 273 80.69 -47.26 -105.98
CA GLU A 273 80.10 -46.00 -105.53
C GLU A 273 78.83 -45.62 -106.30
N ALA A 274 78.05 -44.72 -105.69
CA ALA A 274 77.34 -43.60 -106.31
C ALA A 274 76.13 -43.80 -107.26
N GLN A 275 75.14 -42.92 -107.02
CA GLN A 275 74.24 -42.28 -108.02
C GLN A 275 73.16 -43.16 -108.71
N ASP A 276 72.02 -42.61 -109.18
CA ASP A 276 71.54 -41.21 -109.15
C ASP A 276 69.99 -41.07 -109.09
N SER A 277 69.56 -39.84 -108.78
CA SER A 277 68.39 -39.10 -109.30
C SER A 277 67.11 -39.83 -109.76
N SER A 278 66.03 -39.58 -109.01
CA SER A 278 64.83 -38.84 -109.46
C SER A 278 64.29 -38.99 -110.90
N SER A 279 63.02 -39.41 -111.05
CA SER A 279 61.94 -38.57 -111.66
C SER A 279 60.62 -39.30 -111.97
N SER A 280 59.50 -38.57 -111.86
CA SER A 280 58.19 -38.83 -112.52
C SER A 280 57.37 -40.07 -112.04
N SER A 281 56.04 -40.16 -112.21
CA SER A 281 55.05 -39.22 -112.79
C SER A 281 53.66 -39.32 -112.14
N LEU A 282 53.08 -38.15 -111.78
CA LEU A 282 51.67 -37.75 -111.88
C LEU A 282 50.58 -38.84 -112.03
N ALA A 283 49.76 -39.02 -110.97
CA ALA A 283 48.43 -39.63 -111.02
C ALA A 283 47.59 -39.15 -109.82
N ASP A 284 47.52 -37.83 -109.60
CA ASP A 284 47.57 -37.28 -108.24
C ASP A 284 46.53 -36.18 -107.90
N GLU A 285 45.31 -36.27 -108.45
CA GLU A 285 44.20 -35.35 -108.08
C GLU A 285 43.02 -36.04 -107.38
N GLU A 286 42.79 -37.34 -107.63
CA GLU A 286 41.91 -38.17 -106.77
C GLU A 286 42.72 -38.78 -105.60
N LYS A 287 44.02 -39.02 -105.84
CA LYS A 287 44.96 -39.48 -104.81
C LYS A 287 45.36 -38.40 -103.81
N THR A 288 45.39 -37.12 -104.14
CA THR A 288 45.79 -36.09 -103.16
C THR A 288 44.79 -35.95 -102.01
N VAL A 289 43.48 -36.09 -102.28
CA VAL A 289 42.47 -36.12 -101.20
C VAL A 289 42.59 -37.41 -100.39
N ALA A 290 42.69 -38.57 -101.05
CA ALA A 290 42.85 -39.85 -100.35
C ALA A 290 44.14 -39.92 -99.53
N SER A 291 45.25 -39.43 -100.06
CA SER A 291 46.57 -39.38 -99.41
C SER A 291 46.62 -38.32 -98.32
N ALA A 292 45.93 -37.17 -98.44
CA ALA A 292 45.82 -36.21 -97.34
C ALA A 292 45.02 -36.80 -96.17
N TYR A 293 43.96 -37.57 -96.43
CA TYR A 293 43.28 -38.34 -95.38
C TYR A 293 44.16 -39.46 -94.84
N GLU A 294 44.91 -40.20 -95.68
CA GLU A 294 45.78 -41.29 -95.23
C GLU A 294 46.99 -40.77 -94.41
N GLU A 295 47.60 -39.65 -94.80
CA GLU A 295 48.62 -38.96 -94.00
C GLU A 295 48.04 -38.41 -92.70
N ALA A 296 46.83 -37.85 -92.71
CA ALA A 296 46.16 -37.43 -91.48
C ALA A 296 45.86 -38.62 -90.54
N PHE A 297 45.37 -39.74 -91.07
CA PHE A 297 45.19 -40.97 -90.30
C PHE A 297 46.52 -41.54 -89.79
N ARG A 298 47.60 -41.46 -90.58
CA ARG A 298 48.94 -41.90 -90.18
C ARG A 298 49.52 -41.00 -89.08
N LEU A 299 49.39 -39.68 -89.19
CA LEU A 299 49.72 -38.72 -88.14
C LEU A 299 48.92 -38.95 -86.85
N ILE A 300 47.60 -39.17 -86.94
CA ILE A 300 46.77 -39.50 -85.78
C ILE A 300 47.22 -40.82 -85.15
N LYS A 301 47.52 -41.84 -85.96
CA LYS A 301 48.03 -43.14 -85.52
C LYS A 301 49.38 -43.04 -84.80
N ASP A 302 50.32 -42.30 -85.39
CA ASP A 302 51.67 -42.10 -84.84
C ASP A 302 51.65 -41.21 -83.58
N CYS A 303 50.71 -40.27 -83.47
CA CYS A 303 50.54 -39.41 -82.28
C CYS A 303 49.70 -40.04 -81.15
N THR A 304 48.79 -40.97 -81.44
CA THR A 304 47.95 -41.64 -80.42
C THR A 304 48.47 -43.03 -80.02
N GLY A 305 49.26 -43.67 -80.88
CA GLY A 305 49.73 -45.05 -80.71
C GLY A 305 48.67 -46.13 -80.95
N ILE A 306 47.44 -45.77 -81.31
CA ILE A 306 46.31 -46.70 -81.44
C ILE A 306 46.42 -47.46 -82.77
N THR A 307 46.55 -48.78 -82.71
CA THR A 307 46.82 -49.61 -83.90
C THR A 307 45.58 -49.95 -84.73
N ASP A 308 44.37 -49.94 -84.14
CA ASP A 308 43.12 -50.28 -84.84
C ASP A 308 42.22 -49.04 -85.05
N VAL A 309 41.30 -49.11 -86.01
CA VAL A 309 40.41 -48.00 -86.38
C VAL A 309 39.20 -47.95 -85.44
N GLU A 310 38.63 -49.10 -85.10
CA GLU A 310 37.53 -49.22 -84.13
C GLU A 310 37.94 -48.69 -82.74
N ASP A 311 39.13 -49.05 -82.23
CA ASP A 311 39.67 -48.53 -80.97
C ASP A 311 39.76 -47.00 -80.97
N LEU A 312 40.21 -46.41 -82.08
CA LEU A 312 40.33 -44.96 -82.24
C LEU A 312 38.95 -44.29 -82.22
N VAL A 313 37.94 -44.92 -82.84
CA VAL A 313 36.55 -44.45 -82.80
C VAL A 313 35.96 -44.57 -81.39
N GLU A 314 36.20 -45.66 -80.65
CA GLU A 314 35.75 -45.80 -79.26
C GLU A 314 36.43 -44.78 -78.32
N CYS A 315 37.71 -44.47 -78.54
CA CYS A 315 38.39 -43.37 -77.85
C CYS A 315 37.74 -42.00 -78.16
N PHE A 316 37.39 -41.70 -79.42
CA PHE A 316 36.68 -40.45 -79.73
C PHE A 316 35.25 -40.40 -79.19
N VAL A 317 34.52 -41.53 -79.16
CA VAL A 317 33.18 -41.61 -78.58
C VAL A 317 33.22 -41.41 -77.06
N SER A 318 34.13 -42.10 -76.36
CA SER A 318 34.31 -41.96 -74.90
C SER A 318 34.87 -40.58 -74.50
N GLN A 319 35.74 -39.97 -75.31
CA GLN A 319 36.16 -38.57 -75.11
C GLN A 319 35.00 -37.58 -75.33
N ARG A 320 34.17 -37.82 -76.35
CA ARG A 320 32.94 -37.04 -76.58
C ARG A 320 31.95 -37.19 -75.41
N ASP A 321 31.76 -38.39 -74.87
CA ASP A 321 30.79 -38.62 -73.79
C ASP A 321 31.31 -38.17 -72.41
N THR A 322 32.61 -38.19 -72.18
CA THR A 322 33.22 -37.50 -71.02
C THR A 322 33.10 -35.97 -71.15
N LEU A 323 33.23 -35.40 -72.35
CA LEU A 323 32.94 -33.97 -72.60
C LEU A 323 31.45 -33.65 -72.39
N ASN A 324 30.53 -34.44 -72.97
CA ASN A 324 29.08 -34.27 -72.80
C ASN A 324 28.67 -34.34 -71.32
N THR A 325 29.27 -35.26 -70.55
CA THR A 325 28.97 -35.39 -69.12
C THR A 325 29.57 -34.24 -68.29
N LEU A 326 30.78 -33.76 -68.62
CA LEU A 326 31.36 -32.54 -68.03
C LEU A 326 30.51 -31.29 -68.31
N GLU A 327 30.08 -31.07 -69.56
CA GLU A 327 29.14 -29.98 -69.88
C GLU A 327 27.83 -30.13 -69.11
N SER A 328 27.30 -31.35 -68.96
CA SER A 328 26.09 -31.61 -68.17
C SER A 328 26.27 -31.34 -66.68
N LEU A 329 27.50 -31.43 -66.15
CA LEU A 329 27.84 -31.13 -64.76
C LEU A 329 28.01 -29.63 -64.57
N MET A 330 28.75 -28.94 -65.44
CA MET A 330 28.86 -27.47 -65.42
C MET A 330 27.48 -26.79 -65.56
N MET A 331 26.58 -27.37 -66.37
CA MET A 331 25.20 -26.89 -66.54
C MET A 331 24.24 -27.30 -65.41
N LYS A 332 24.68 -28.11 -64.43
CA LYS A 332 24.00 -28.33 -63.14
C LYS A 332 24.59 -27.42 -62.07
N GLU A 333 25.90 -27.41 -61.90
CA GLU A 333 26.63 -26.54 -60.97
C GLU A 333 26.24 -25.06 -61.15
N LYS A 334 26.16 -24.59 -62.40
CA LYS A 334 25.70 -23.23 -62.70
C LYS A 334 24.22 -22.97 -62.42
N LYS A 335 23.36 -24.00 -62.39
CA LYS A 335 21.96 -23.87 -61.95
C LYS A 335 21.87 -23.84 -60.43
N GLU A 336 22.61 -24.73 -59.77
CA GLU A 336 22.73 -24.77 -58.31
C GLU A 336 23.31 -23.45 -57.79
N GLU A 337 24.30 -22.85 -58.47
CA GLU A 337 24.82 -21.50 -58.18
C GLU A 337 23.75 -20.41 -58.33
N LEU A 338 22.94 -20.44 -59.40
CA LEU A 338 21.84 -19.49 -59.61
C LEU A 338 20.72 -19.65 -58.58
N GLU A 339 20.29 -20.89 -58.30
CA GLU A 339 19.28 -21.19 -57.29
C GLU A 339 19.74 -20.78 -55.88
N LEU A 340 21.02 -20.97 -55.56
CA LEU A 340 21.61 -20.54 -54.29
C LEU A 340 21.75 -19.01 -54.21
N ALA A 341 22.08 -18.34 -55.31
CA ALA A 341 22.10 -16.88 -55.39
C ALA A 341 20.70 -16.28 -55.24
N GLU A 342 19.69 -16.85 -55.89
CA GLU A 342 18.28 -16.45 -55.70
C GLU A 342 17.85 -16.62 -54.24
N GLN A 343 18.15 -17.77 -53.62
CA GLN A 343 17.89 -18.02 -52.19
C GLN A 343 18.60 -17.01 -51.27
N LEU A 344 19.87 -16.68 -51.54
CA LEU A 344 20.60 -15.66 -50.78
C LEU A 344 19.91 -14.29 -50.87
N THR A 345 19.58 -13.83 -52.09
CA THR A 345 18.89 -12.53 -52.23
C THR A 345 17.46 -12.53 -51.69
N LEU A 346 16.83 -13.69 -51.47
CA LEU A 346 15.54 -13.80 -50.80
C LEU A 346 15.73 -13.70 -49.28
N LEU A 347 16.68 -14.46 -48.72
CA LEU A 347 17.00 -14.46 -47.30
C LEU A 347 17.52 -13.09 -46.82
N GLU A 348 18.26 -12.37 -47.66
CA GLU A 348 18.66 -10.97 -47.41
C GLU A 348 17.45 -10.03 -47.29
N LYS A 349 16.42 -10.20 -48.12
CA LYS A 349 15.19 -9.39 -48.05
C LYS A 349 14.39 -9.71 -46.79
N GLU A 350 14.20 -10.99 -46.48
CA GLU A 350 13.55 -11.42 -45.22
C GLU A 350 14.27 -10.85 -43.99
N LEU A 351 15.61 -10.83 -44.02
CA LEU A 351 16.44 -10.30 -42.95
C LEU A 351 16.34 -8.77 -42.80
N GLU A 352 16.24 -7.99 -43.89
CA GLU A 352 15.94 -6.55 -43.81
C GLU A 352 14.48 -6.28 -43.39
N GLU A 353 13.51 -7.07 -43.85
CA GLU A 353 12.12 -6.96 -43.38
C GLU A 353 12.00 -7.22 -41.88
N VAL A 354 12.66 -8.26 -41.35
CA VAL A 354 12.72 -8.55 -39.90
C VAL A 354 13.44 -7.45 -39.13
N LYS A 355 14.53 -6.87 -39.66
CA LYS A 355 15.18 -5.69 -39.05
C LYS A 355 14.23 -4.48 -38.99
N HIS A 356 13.52 -4.18 -40.08
CA HIS A 356 12.60 -3.05 -40.13
C HIS A 356 11.38 -3.25 -39.21
N GLN A 357 10.82 -4.46 -39.17
CA GLN A 357 9.74 -4.82 -38.24
C GLN A 357 10.22 -4.73 -36.78
N GLY A 358 11.41 -5.25 -36.46
CA GLY A 358 12.01 -5.14 -35.13
C GLY A 358 12.24 -3.69 -34.70
N ALA A 359 12.79 -2.85 -35.59
CA ALA A 359 12.99 -1.42 -35.33
C ALA A 359 11.67 -0.66 -35.11
N ALA A 360 10.63 -0.96 -35.90
CA ALA A 360 9.31 -0.35 -35.75
C ALA A 360 8.62 -0.77 -34.43
N LEU A 361 8.76 -2.04 -34.02
CA LEU A 361 8.26 -2.54 -32.75
C LEU A 361 8.98 -1.90 -31.56
N LEU A 362 10.31 -1.80 -31.60
CA LEU A 362 11.10 -1.15 -30.56
C LEU A 362 10.73 0.34 -30.41
N PHE A 363 10.62 1.08 -31.52
CA PHE A 363 10.21 2.49 -31.47
C PHE A 363 8.80 2.67 -30.88
N SER A 364 7.85 1.81 -31.26
CA SER A 364 6.49 1.79 -30.70
C SER A 364 6.48 1.45 -29.20
N GLU A 365 7.35 0.53 -28.76
CA GLU A 365 7.50 0.23 -27.34
C GLU A 365 8.13 1.39 -26.57
N GLU A 366 9.19 2.03 -27.09
CA GLU A 366 9.83 3.19 -26.48
C GLU A 366 8.87 4.37 -26.32
N GLU A 367 8.08 4.69 -27.35
CA GLU A 367 7.03 5.72 -27.30
C GLU A 367 5.97 5.37 -26.24
N HIS A 368 5.53 4.11 -26.18
CA HIS A 368 4.52 3.68 -25.21
C HIS A 368 5.05 3.61 -23.77
N GLN A 369 6.31 3.23 -23.55
CA GLN A 369 6.99 3.34 -22.26
C GLN A 369 7.12 4.79 -21.81
N GLU A 370 7.47 5.68 -22.73
CA GLU A 370 7.63 7.12 -22.49
C GLU A 370 6.30 7.79 -22.13
N GLU A 371 5.22 7.47 -22.83
CA GLU A 371 3.88 7.96 -22.46
C GLU A 371 3.43 7.44 -21.08
N ARG A 372 3.72 6.18 -20.74
CA ARG A 372 3.51 5.66 -19.37
C ARG A 372 4.34 6.41 -18.32
N ARG A 373 5.59 6.79 -18.62
CA ARG A 373 6.42 7.63 -17.71
C ARG A 373 5.76 8.99 -17.48
N ARG A 374 5.35 9.69 -18.54
CA ARG A 374 4.67 10.99 -18.46
C ARG A 374 3.37 10.93 -17.66
N GLN A 375 2.56 9.88 -17.87
CA GLN A 375 1.33 9.67 -17.09
C GLN A 375 1.62 9.42 -15.61
N LEU A 376 2.65 8.64 -15.28
CA LEU A 376 3.08 8.41 -13.91
C LEU A 376 3.57 9.71 -13.24
N GLU A 377 4.40 10.50 -13.91
CA GLU A 377 4.87 11.80 -13.42
C GLU A 377 3.72 12.79 -13.22
N ALA A 378 2.77 12.87 -14.15
CA ALA A 378 1.58 13.72 -14.03
C ALA A 378 0.70 13.30 -12.85
N LEU A 379 0.57 11.99 -12.58
CA LEU A 379 -0.14 11.48 -11.40
C LEU A 379 0.62 11.77 -10.10
N GLN A 380 1.95 11.63 -10.07
CA GLN A 380 2.79 11.99 -8.92
C GLN A 380 2.67 13.49 -8.59
N GLN A 381 2.82 14.36 -9.59
CA GLN A 381 2.66 15.81 -9.43
C GLN A 381 1.26 16.18 -8.90
N ARG A 382 0.20 15.54 -9.40
CA ARG A 382 -1.17 15.72 -8.88
C ARG A 382 -1.28 15.29 -7.42
N CYS A 383 -0.73 14.13 -7.06
CA CYS A 383 -0.71 13.64 -5.68
C CYS A 383 0.09 14.57 -4.74
N ASP A 384 1.20 15.16 -5.19
CA ASP A 384 1.97 16.07 -4.36
C ASP A 384 1.32 17.46 -4.23
N VAL A 385 0.52 17.88 -5.20
CA VAL A 385 -0.33 19.07 -5.10
C VAL A 385 -1.53 18.82 -4.16
N THR A 386 -2.12 17.62 -4.14
CA THR A 386 -3.18 17.31 -3.17
C THR A 386 -2.65 17.12 -1.75
N LYS A 387 -1.48 16.49 -1.54
CA LYS A 387 -0.77 16.48 -0.25
C LYS A 387 -0.54 17.90 0.28
N ARG A 388 0.16 18.75 -0.48
CA ARG A 388 0.44 20.15 -0.09
C ARG A 388 -0.82 20.98 0.21
N ARG A 389 -1.97 20.64 -0.40
CA ARG A 389 -3.28 21.23 -0.06
C ARG A 389 -3.84 20.68 1.25
N LEU A 390 -3.74 19.37 1.49
CA LEU A 390 -4.12 18.74 2.76
C LEU A 390 -3.26 19.29 3.91
N ASP A 391 -1.94 19.28 3.79
CA ASP A 391 -0.99 19.81 4.79
C ASP A 391 -1.34 21.26 5.17
N SER A 392 -1.65 22.09 4.17
CA SER A 392 -2.07 23.49 4.36
C SER A 392 -3.43 23.63 5.05
N LEU A 393 -4.38 22.74 4.75
CA LEU A 393 -5.68 22.69 5.42
C LEU A 393 -5.56 22.19 6.87
N GLU A 394 -4.71 21.20 7.15
CA GLU A 394 -4.43 20.71 8.50
C GLU A 394 -3.77 21.79 9.38
N ILE A 395 -2.79 22.53 8.85
CA ILE A 395 -2.21 23.70 9.52
C ILE A 395 -3.27 24.78 9.77
N THR A 396 -4.13 25.04 8.79
CA THR A 396 -5.22 26.04 8.93
C THR A 396 -6.23 25.61 9.99
N LEU A 397 -6.64 24.33 10.00
CA LEU A 397 -7.57 23.77 10.98
C LEU A 397 -6.96 23.76 12.38
N SER A 398 -5.67 23.40 12.52
CA SER A 398 -4.94 23.45 13.78
C SER A 398 -4.86 24.89 14.34
N THR A 399 -4.51 25.88 13.52
CA THR A 399 -4.51 27.29 13.95
C THR A 399 -5.91 27.80 14.32
N ALA A 400 -6.96 27.36 13.60
CA ALA A 400 -8.34 27.66 13.96
C ALA A 400 -8.77 27.01 15.29
N ARG A 401 -8.47 25.72 15.50
CA ARG A 401 -8.71 24.98 16.76
C ARG A 401 -8.06 25.71 17.94
N ASN A 402 -6.77 26.00 17.84
CA ASN A 402 -6.03 26.72 18.88
C ASN A 402 -6.61 28.13 19.14
N GLY A 403 -7.14 28.78 18.10
CA GLY A 403 -7.86 30.06 18.21
C GLY A 403 -9.18 29.94 19.00
N VAL A 404 -9.99 28.91 18.72
CA VAL A 404 -11.24 28.65 19.44
C VAL A 404 -10.98 28.22 20.89
N GLU A 405 -9.95 27.39 21.14
CA GLU A 405 -9.54 27.00 22.49
C GLU A 405 -9.04 28.21 23.30
N CYS A 406 -8.23 29.10 22.70
CA CYS A 406 -7.79 30.35 23.33
C CYS A 406 -8.96 31.32 23.60
N LEU A 407 -9.96 31.36 22.71
CA LEU A 407 -11.18 32.13 22.91
C LEU A 407 -12.00 31.57 24.09
N ALA A 408 -12.17 30.24 24.15
CA ALA A 408 -12.88 29.57 25.24
C ALA A 408 -12.21 29.80 26.61
N GLN A 409 -10.88 29.75 26.68
CA GLN A 409 -10.10 30.10 27.87
C GLN A 409 -10.37 31.55 28.31
N LYS A 410 -10.30 32.52 27.39
CA LYS A 410 -10.59 33.94 27.69
C LYS A 410 -12.03 34.18 28.14
N LEU A 411 -12.97 33.38 27.64
CA LEU A 411 -14.38 33.44 28.00
C LEU A 411 -14.74 32.51 29.19
N GLN A 412 -13.76 31.88 29.86
CA GLN A 412 -14.05 30.91 30.92
C GLN A 412 -14.84 31.53 32.08
N HIS A 413 -14.52 32.78 32.45
CA HIS A 413 -15.12 33.53 33.57
C HIS A 413 -16.57 33.99 33.36
N ILE A 414 -17.16 33.77 32.19
CA ILE A 414 -18.56 34.13 31.90
C ILE A 414 -19.43 32.91 32.15
N GLU A 415 -20.23 32.94 33.19
CA GLU A 415 -21.15 31.85 33.55
C GLU A 415 -22.38 31.88 32.61
N LEU A 416 -22.69 30.74 32.00
CA LEU A 416 -23.93 30.53 31.26
C LEU A 416 -24.95 29.84 32.18
N SER A 417 -26.15 30.40 32.29
CA SER A 417 -27.21 29.87 33.17
C SER A 417 -27.80 28.53 32.70
N GLU A 418 -27.52 28.10 31.47
CA GLU A 418 -27.98 26.84 30.89
C GLU A 418 -26.79 26.06 30.34
N GLN A 419 -26.21 25.19 31.17
CA GLN A 419 -25.25 24.18 30.73
C GLN A 419 -26.01 22.93 30.27
N THR A 420 -26.36 22.89 28.98
CA THR A 420 -26.70 21.62 28.31
C THR A 420 -25.42 20.80 28.17
N ALA A 421 -25.10 20.01 29.20
CA ALA A 421 -23.90 19.18 29.25
C ALA A 421 -24.03 17.96 28.32
N ASN A 422 -23.77 18.17 27.03
CA ASN A 422 -23.35 17.08 26.15
C ASN A 422 -21.87 16.81 26.43
N GLU A 423 -21.54 15.62 26.92
CA GLU A 423 -20.14 15.22 27.12
C GLU A 423 -19.54 14.72 25.79
N VAL A 424 -19.42 15.63 24.81
CA VAL A 424 -18.80 15.31 23.51
C VAL A 424 -17.30 15.06 23.72
N PRO A 425 -16.75 13.90 23.29
CA PRO A 425 -15.34 13.59 23.49
C PRO A 425 -14.39 14.61 22.84
N PRO A 426 -13.25 14.96 23.47
CA PRO A 426 -12.34 16.03 23.02
C PRO A 426 -11.62 15.76 21.70
N ASP A 427 -11.69 14.52 21.21
CA ASP A 427 -11.17 14.07 19.91
C ASP A 427 -12.23 14.09 18.79
N SER A 428 -13.51 14.36 19.10
CA SER A 428 -14.56 14.49 18.08
C SER A 428 -14.39 15.82 17.31
N PRO A 429 -14.57 15.84 15.97
CA PRO A 429 -14.62 17.10 15.22
C PRO A 429 -15.79 18.01 15.68
N GLU A 430 -16.81 17.43 16.30
CA GLU A 430 -17.98 18.16 16.83
C GLU A 430 -17.65 18.96 18.09
N PHE A 431 -16.64 18.55 18.87
CA PHE A 431 -16.20 19.24 20.09
C PHE A 431 -15.80 20.70 19.81
N ILE A 432 -15.10 20.95 18.69
CA ILE A 432 -14.68 22.31 18.30
C ILE A 432 -15.90 23.17 17.92
N LEU A 433 -16.94 22.57 17.34
CA LEU A 433 -18.18 23.27 16.99
C LEU A 433 -19.04 23.58 18.22
N GLU A 434 -19.12 22.66 19.19
CA GLU A 434 -19.80 22.92 20.47
C GLU A 434 -19.04 23.96 21.32
N LEU A 435 -17.70 23.93 21.30
CA LEU A 435 -16.86 24.95 21.92
C LEU A 435 -17.06 26.33 21.27
N LEU A 436 -17.15 26.39 19.93
CA LEU A 436 -17.40 27.63 19.18
C LEU A 436 -18.81 28.20 19.41
N THR A 437 -19.84 27.35 19.45
CA THR A 437 -21.21 27.80 19.77
C THR A 437 -21.33 28.26 21.23
N THR A 438 -20.63 27.59 22.16
CA THR A 438 -20.51 28.03 23.56
C THR A 438 -19.80 29.39 23.66
N CYS A 439 -18.70 29.60 22.92
CA CYS A 439 -18.05 30.91 22.84
C CYS A 439 -18.97 31.98 22.25
N THR A 440 -19.75 31.64 21.22
CA THR A 440 -20.71 32.55 20.57
C THR A 440 -21.80 33.01 21.54
N ARG A 441 -22.40 32.08 22.31
CA ARG A 441 -23.38 32.41 23.36
C ARG A 441 -22.79 33.32 24.45
N LYS A 442 -21.55 33.06 24.88
CA LYS A 442 -20.85 33.92 25.86
C LYS A 442 -20.53 35.32 25.30
N LEU A 443 -20.19 35.42 24.02
CA LEU A 443 -19.95 36.71 23.35
C LEU A 443 -21.26 37.51 23.14
N GLN A 444 -22.37 36.83 22.86
CA GLN A 444 -23.71 37.46 22.79
C GLN A 444 -24.10 38.02 24.16
N LEU A 445 -23.96 37.23 25.23
CA LEU A 445 -24.22 37.70 26.61
C LEU A 445 -23.32 38.88 27.01
N LEU A 446 -22.04 38.88 26.61
CA LEU A 446 -21.16 40.05 26.80
C LEU A 446 -21.64 41.26 26.01
N TYR A 447 -22.07 41.09 24.75
CA TYR A 447 -22.55 42.17 23.92
C TYR A 447 -23.81 42.81 24.53
N GLU A 448 -24.81 42.01 24.92
CA GLU A 448 -26.02 42.46 25.63
C GLU A 448 -25.69 43.17 26.96
N GLN A 449 -24.67 42.70 27.69
CA GLN A 449 -24.20 43.34 28.92
C GLN A 449 -23.41 44.65 28.69
N LEU A 450 -22.96 44.93 27.46
CA LEU A 450 -22.20 46.14 27.10
C LEU A 450 -23.04 47.13 26.29
N GLU A 451 -24.13 46.68 25.66
CA GLU A 451 -25.05 47.52 24.91
C GLU A 451 -25.69 48.59 25.81
N GLY A 452 -25.74 49.82 25.31
CA GLY A 452 -26.20 50.99 26.07
C GLY A 452 -25.23 51.56 27.12
N LYS A 453 -24.02 51.00 27.29
CA LYS A 453 -22.99 51.55 28.21
C LYS A 453 -21.95 52.39 27.46
N ASP A 454 -21.50 53.50 28.07
CA ASP A 454 -20.34 54.25 27.58
C ASP A 454 -19.05 53.48 27.89
N LEU A 455 -18.61 52.69 26.90
CA LEU A 455 -17.36 51.92 26.94
C LEU A 455 -16.13 52.80 27.18
N ASP A 456 -16.19 54.06 26.73
CA ASP A 456 -15.09 55.00 26.79
C ASP A 456 -15.00 55.66 28.18
N ALA A 457 -16.12 55.80 28.89
CA ALA A 457 -16.15 56.10 30.33
C ALA A 457 -15.65 54.91 31.16
N ILE A 458 -16.18 53.70 30.94
CA ILE A 458 -15.78 52.48 31.66
C ILE A 458 -14.29 52.19 31.47
N MET A 459 -13.76 52.31 30.25
CA MET A 459 -12.32 52.17 30.01
C MET A 459 -11.49 53.25 30.73
N LYS A 460 -12.01 54.47 30.94
CA LYS A 460 -11.32 55.53 31.71
C LYS A 460 -11.40 55.30 33.21
N GLU A 461 -12.38 54.55 33.69
CA GLU A 461 -12.51 54.13 35.09
C GLU A 461 -11.61 52.93 35.40
N MET A 462 -11.70 51.85 34.61
CA MET A 462 -10.81 50.69 34.73
C MET A 462 -9.32 51.06 34.55
N LYS A 463 -8.98 52.08 33.73
CA LYS A 463 -7.60 52.58 33.62
C LYS A 463 -7.14 53.39 34.83
N LYS A 464 -8.02 53.83 35.73
CA LYS A 464 -7.68 54.43 37.03
C LYS A 464 -7.59 53.39 38.14
N ASP A 465 -8.31 52.28 38.02
CA ASP A 465 -8.22 51.16 38.97
C ASP A 465 -6.83 50.54 38.97
N LYS A 466 -6.06 50.85 40.02
CA LYS A 466 -4.70 50.35 40.20
C LYS A 466 -4.64 48.82 40.21
N ASN A 467 -5.63 48.17 40.83
CA ASN A 467 -5.77 46.72 40.86
C ASN A 467 -5.91 46.10 39.45
N PHE A 468 -6.52 46.81 38.49
CA PHE A 468 -6.63 46.36 37.11
C PHE A 468 -5.31 46.55 36.35
N GLN A 469 -4.56 47.63 36.62
CA GLN A 469 -3.19 47.78 36.11
C GLN A 469 -2.28 46.66 36.62
N ASP A 470 -2.30 46.37 37.93
CA ASP A 470 -1.51 45.31 38.56
C ASP A 470 -1.90 43.92 38.03
N PHE A 471 -3.19 43.69 37.72
CA PHE A 471 -3.67 42.47 37.07
C PHE A 471 -3.18 42.35 35.62
N LEU A 472 -3.18 43.44 34.85
CA LEU A 472 -2.63 43.45 33.49
C LEU A 472 -1.12 43.18 33.50
N GLU A 473 -0.34 43.87 34.34
CA GLU A 473 1.11 43.66 34.40
C GLU A 473 1.49 42.24 34.84
N ARG A 474 0.66 41.55 35.63
CA ARG A 474 0.82 40.12 35.99
C ARG A 474 0.44 39.12 34.90
N ASN A 475 -0.38 39.50 33.92
CA ASN A 475 -0.86 38.61 32.85
C ASN A 475 -0.21 38.89 31.48
N LEU A 476 0.82 39.74 31.43
CA LEU A 476 1.66 39.91 30.24
C LEU A 476 2.51 38.66 30.01
N SER A 477 2.36 38.02 28.85
CA SER A 477 3.19 36.87 28.45
C SER A 477 4.68 37.26 28.38
N GLU A 478 5.57 36.38 28.84
CA GLU A 478 7.00 36.64 29.06
C GLU A 478 7.76 37.14 27.81
N SER A 479 7.32 36.78 26.60
CA SER A 479 7.89 37.28 25.34
C SER A 479 7.57 38.75 25.02
N ASN A 480 6.72 39.44 25.80
CA ASN A 480 6.40 40.86 25.59
C ASN A 480 7.53 41.78 26.10
N VAL A 481 8.64 41.84 25.35
CA VAL A 481 9.69 42.84 25.57
C VAL A 481 9.07 44.24 25.47
N ARG A 482 9.07 44.98 26.60
CA ARG A 482 8.47 46.32 26.74
C ARG A 482 9.28 47.36 25.96
N ILE A 483 9.11 47.41 24.64
CA ILE A 483 9.77 48.39 23.75
C ILE A 483 9.41 49.80 24.21
N GLN A 484 10.33 50.46 24.91
CA GLN A 484 10.21 51.88 25.20
C GLN A 484 10.29 52.65 23.88
N ARG A 485 9.18 53.29 23.48
CA ARG A 485 9.23 54.33 22.44
C ARG A 485 10.12 55.46 22.97
N PRO A 486 11.22 55.84 22.28
CA PRO A 486 12.11 56.90 22.77
C PRO A 486 11.35 58.20 23.03
N GLY A 487 11.45 58.71 24.26
CA GLY A 487 10.87 59.99 24.64
C GLY A 487 11.46 61.13 23.82
N ARG A 488 10.61 62.08 23.39
CA ARG A 488 10.98 63.16 22.47
C ARG A 488 11.79 64.25 23.19
N GLN A 489 13.09 64.03 23.31
CA GLN A 489 14.16 64.99 23.59
C GLN A 489 14.03 65.92 24.81
N THR A 490 14.93 65.73 25.78
CA THR A 490 15.59 66.84 26.49
C THR A 490 17.09 66.51 26.62
N PRO A 491 18.00 67.30 26.03
CA PRO A 491 19.43 67.02 26.09
C PRO A 491 20.12 67.82 27.21
N GLU A 492 20.65 67.14 28.24
CA GLU A 492 21.62 67.78 29.13
C GLU A 492 22.56 66.80 29.85
N GLN A 493 23.75 67.33 30.20
CA GLN A 493 24.71 66.83 31.20
C GLN A 493 25.32 65.44 30.99
N THR A 494 26.37 65.45 30.15
CA THR A 494 27.53 64.55 30.20
C THR A 494 28.09 64.35 31.61
N LYS A 495 28.38 63.09 31.98
CA LYS A 495 29.53 62.73 32.83
C LYS A 495 30.15 61.42 32.34
N ASP A 496 31.47 61.37 32.32
CA ASP A 496 32.22 60.18 31.93
C ASP A 496 32.11 59.05 32.96
N GLY A 497 32.20 57.82 32.47
CA GLY A 497 32.12 56.59 33.25
C GLY A 497 32.78 55.44 32.49
N ASP A 498 34.09 55.55 32.29
CA ASP A 498 34.90 54.58 31.53
C ASP A 498 34.93 53.21 32.25
N VAL A 499 34.21 52.23 31.71
CA VAL A 499 34.22 50.83 32.16
C VAL A 499 34.55 49.95 30.96
N ARG A 500 35.70 49.28 31.06
CA ARG A 500 36.34 48.50 30.00
C ARG A 500 36.02 47.01 30.11
N GLY A 501 35.70 46.39 28.97
CA GLY A 501 35.25 44.99 28.87
C GLY A 501 33.72 44.92 28.90
N VAL A 502 33.06 44.09 28.09
CA VAL A 502 33.51 42.87 27.42
C VAL A 502 33.45 43.01 25.88
N ASP A 503 34.25 42.22 25.16
CA ASP A 503 34.12 42.02 23.71
C ASP A 503 32.83 41.23 23.38
N GLU A 504 31.72 41.94 23.17
CA GLU A 504 30.57 41.38 22.43
C GLU A 504 30.67 41.74 20.94
N ASP A 505 30.42 40.75 20.07
CA ASP A 505 30.49 40.91 18.62
C ASP A 505 29.65 42.09 18.15
N THR A 506 30.32 43.14 17.65
CA THR A 506 29.67 44.39 17.26
C THR A 506 28.76 44.15 16.06
N ILE A 507 27.47 43.91 16.31
CA ILE A 507 26.43 43.71 15.28
C ILE A 507 26.48 44.91 14.33
N ALA A 508 27.06 44.69 13.15
CA ALA A 508 27.41 45.75 12.22
C ALA A 508 26.14 46.43 11.71
N SER A 509 25.83 47.61 12.29
CA SER A 509 24.66 48.40 11.93
C SER A 509 24.49 48.49 10.41
N ARG A 510 23.25 48.42 9.94
CA ARG A 510 22.87 48.32 8.52
C ARG A 510 23.61 49.32 7.62
N GLU A 511 23.94 50.50 8.16
CA GLU A 511 24.72 51.52 7.46
C GLU A 511 26.21 51.20 7.30
N THR A 512 26.88 50.60 8.30
CA THR A 512 28.29 50.21 8.20
C THR A 512 28.44 49.03 7.24
N LEU A 513 27.51 48.07 7.28
CA LEU A 513 27.45 46.97 6.31
C LEU A 513 27.23 47.50 4.88
N LYS A 514 26.31 48.47 4.69
CA LYS A 514 26.05 49.11 3.38
C LYS A 514 27.24 49.92 2.87
N LYS A 515 27.94 50.67 3.74
CA LYS A 515 29.20 51.36 3.39
C LYS A 515 30.28 50.36 2.98
N LYS A 516 30.41 49.23 3.68
CA LYS A 516 31.40 48.18 3.40
C LYS A 516 31.12 47.44 2.08
N SER A 517 29.85 47.14 1.76
CA SER A 517 29.49 46.53 0.47
C SER A 517 29.63 47.50 -0.71
N GLN A 518 29.34 48.79 -0.52
CA GLN A 518 29.59 49.83 -1.53
C GLN A 518 31.09 49.96 -1.84
N LEU A 519 31.96 50.00 -0.82
CA LEU A 519 33.41 50.00 -1.02
C LEU A 519 33.91 48.79 -1.82
N ILE A 520 33.34 47.59 -1.58
CA ILE A 520 33.66 46.39 -2.35
C ILE A 520 33.23 46.55 -3.82
N ALA A 521 32.01 47.03 -4.07
CA ALA A 521 31.50 47.26 -5.43
C ALA A 521 32.37 48.29 -6.20
N GLU A 522 32.72 49.42 -5.56
CA GLU A 522 33.59 50.43 -6.14
C GLU A 522 35.03 49.92 -6.39
N SER A 523 35.54 49.03 -5.53
CA SER A 523 36.86 48.40 -5.72
C SER A 523 36.90 47.42 -6.91
N ASN A 524 35.77 46.76 -7.22
CA ASN A 524 35.65 45.85 -8.35
C ASN A 524 35.36 46.60 -9.66
N ALA A 525 34.55 47.66 -9.62
CA ALA A 525 34.29 48.53 -10.78
C ALA A 525 35.59 49.11 -11.37
N LYS A 526 36.58 49.44 -10.53
CA LYS A 526 37.89 49.98 -10.94
C LYS A 526 38.83 48.95 -11.61
N LYS A 527 38.48 47.65 -11.65
CA LYS A 527 39.36 46.58 -12.16
C LYS A 527 39.10 46.11 -13.60
N ASN A 528 38.01 46.54 -14.25
CA ASN A 528 37.61 46.03 -15.57
C ASN A 528 37.55 47.09 -16.69
N PRO A 529 38.69 47.53 -17.25
CA PRO A 529 38.74 48.26 -18.52
C PRO A 529 38.62 47.28 -19.71
N TRP A 530 37.41 46.79 -19.99
CA TRP A 530 37.17 45.87 -21.11
C TRP A 530 37.47 46.52 -22.47
N LYS A 531 38.45 45.97 -23.19
CA LYS A 531 38.88 46.44 -24.51
C LYS A 531 37.81 46.13 -25.58
N LYS A 532 37.09 47.14 -26.05
CA LYS A 532 36.26 47.03 -27.26
C LYS A 532 37.16 46.84 -28.48
N LYS A 533 37.22 45.63 -29.05
CA LYS A 533 37.74 45.41 -30.41
C LYS A 533 36.65 45.77 -31.42
N THR A 534 36.87 46.80 -32.22
CA THR A 534 36.10 47.05 -33.44
C THR A 534 36.64 46.18 -34.57
N THR A 535 35.83 45.24 -35.07
CA THR A 535 36.04 44.65 -36.40
C THR A 535 35.37 45.55 -37.43
N ARG A 536 36.02 45.81 -38.57
CA ARG A 536 35.51 46.67 -39.64
C ARG A 536 36.05 46.15 -40.98
N MET A 537 35.12 45.95 -41.93
CA MET A 537 35.28 45.18 -43.17
C MET A 537 35.48 43.69 -42.91
#